data_AF-A0A351F648-F1
#
_entry.id   AF-A0A351F648-F1
#
_cell.length_a   1.000
_cell.length_b   1.000
_cell.length_c   1.000
_cell.angle_alpha   90.00
_cell.angle_beta   90.00
_cell.angle_gamma   90.00
#
_symmetry.space_group_name_H-M   'P 1'
#
loop_
_entity.id
_entity.type
_entity.pdbx_description
1 polymer ?
#
loop_
_entity_poly.entity_id
_entity_poly.type
_entity_poly.pdbx_seq_one_letter_code
_entity_poly.pdbx_strand_id
1 'polypeptide(L)' 'EPTGALDFETGIQVLKLIKKVSEIMKMTVVIITHNHAIAPIADRIITMKSGKI' A
#
# COMPACT_ATOMS: atom_id res chain seq x y z
N GLU A 1 -5.59 -0.89 -6.12
CA GLU A 1 -4.32 -1.61 -6.33
C GLU A 1 -3.38 -0.79 -7.21
N PRO A 2 -2.33 -0.16 -6.66
CA PRO A 2 -1.45 0.74 -7.41
C PRO A 2 -0.22 0.07 -8.05
N THR A 3 0.07 -1.20 -7.72
CA THR A 3 1.27 -1.92 -8.19
C THR A 3 0.98 -3.10 -9.10
N GLY A 4 -0.28 -3.31 -9.51
CA GLY A 4 -0.68 -4.53 -10.26
C GLY A 4 -0.03 -4.69 -11.64
N ALA A 5 0.50 -3.60 -12.20
CA ALA A 5 1.22 -3.60 -13.49
C ALA A 5 2.76 -3.49 -13.34
N LEU A 6 3.28 -3.50 -12.12
CA LEU A 6 4.70 -3.31 -11.83
C LEU A 6 5.32 -4.62 -11.31
N ASP A 7 6.61 -4.82 -11.57
CA ASP A 7 7.37 -5.87 -10.90
C ASP A 7 7.49 -5.58 -9.39
N PHE A 8 7.86 -6.61 -8.62
CA PHE A 8 7.89 -6.53 -7.16
C PHE A 8 8.81 -5.43 -6.63
N GLU A 9 10.01 -5.28 -7.20
CA GLU A 9 10.98 -4.29 -6.74
C GLU A 9 10.51 -2.87 -7.06
N THR A 10 10.05 -2.63 -8.29
CA THR A 10 9.50 -1.34 -8.71
C THR A 10 8.26 -0.98 -7.89
N GLY A 11 7.38 -1.95 -7.62
CA GLY A 11 6.22 -1.76 -6.77
C GLY A 11 6.56 -1.27 -5.37
N ILE A 12 7.60 -1.84 -4.73
CA ILE A 12 8.08 -1.38 -3.42
C ILE A 12 8.58 0.07 -3.50
N GLN A 13 9.32 0.44 -4.53
CA GLN A 13 9.84 1.80 -4.68
C GLN A 13 8.71 2.83 -4.79
N VAL A 14 7.69 2.55 -5.61
CA VAL A 14 6.50 3.41 -5.75
C VAL A 14 5.75 3.56 -4.42
N LEU A 15 5.56 2.46 -3.69
CA LEU A 15 4.86 2.51 -2.39
C LEU A 15 5.64 3.32 -1.34
N LYS A 16 6.97 3.21 -1.31
CA LYS A 16 7.83 4.03 -0.44
C LYS A 16 7.70 5.52 -0.79
N LEU A 17 7.65 5.86 -2.07
CA LEU A 17 7.44 7.24 -2.51
C LEU A 17 6.07 7.76 -2.06
N ILE A 18 5.00 6.98 -2.24
CA ILE A 18 3.65 7.33 -1.80
C ILE A 18 3.64 7.57 -0.29
N LYS A 19 4.23 6.67 0.51
CA LYS A 19 4.33 6.84 1.97
C LYS A 19 5.05 8.13 2.36
N LYS A 20 6.21 8.40 1.74
CA LYS A 20 6.98 9.63 1.99
C LYS A 20 6.17 10.89 1.66
N VAL A 21 5.47 10.91 0.54
CA VAL A 21 4.60 12.05 0.16
C VAL A 21 3.44 12.22 1.13
N SER A 22 2.82 11.11 1.55
CA SER A 22 1.76 11.07 2.56
C SER A 22 2.19 11.75 3.86
N GLU A 23 3.39 11.44 4.34
CA GLU A 23 3.98 12.01 5.56
C GLU A 23 4.28 13.51 5.42
N ILE A 24 4.89 13.93 4.31
CA ILE A 24 5.23 15.34 4.04
C ILE A 24 3.96 16.19 3.93
N MET A 25 2.98 15.71 3.18
CA MET A 25 1.74 16.44 2.90
C MET A 25 0.69 16.29 4.02
N LYS A 26 0.97 15.48 5.05
CA LYS A 26 0.01 15.11 6.11
C LYS A 26 -1.32 14.58 5.53
N MET A 27 -1.23 13.81 4.46
CA MET A 27 -2.38 13.21 3.79
C MET A 27 -2.63 11.80 4.31
N THR A 28 -3.90 11.43 4.44
CA THR A 28 -4.28 10.03 4.68
C THR A 28 -4.26 9.26 3.37
N VAL A 29 -3.50 8.17 3.32
CA VAL A 29 -3.44 7.27 2.16
C VAL A 29 -4.01 5.90 2.52
N VAL A 30 -4.91 5.39 1.67
CA VAL A 30 -5.46 4.05 1.78
C VAL A 30 -5.03 3.24 0.56
N ILE A 31 -4.36 2.12 0.80
CA ILE A 31 -3.86 1.23 -0.26
C ILE A 31 -4.63 -0.08 -0.20
N ILE A 32 -5.27 -0.43 -1.32
CA ILE A 32 -5.94 -1.72 -1.50
C ILE A 32 -5.02 -2.61 -2.33
N THR A 33 -4.67 -3.79 -1.81
CA THR A 33 -3.80 -4.77 -2.46
C THR A 33 -4.17 -6.19 -2.09
N HIS A 34 -3.94 -7.13 -3.01
CA HIS A 34 -3.97 -8.57 -2.75
C HIS A 34 -2.57 -9.15 -2.46
N ASN A 35 -1.52 -8.34 -2.62
CA ASN A 35 -0.13 -8.74 -2.37
C ASN A 35 0.23 -8.51 -0.89
N HIS A 36 0.31 -9.60 -0.13
CA HIS A 36 0.64 -9.55 1.30
C HIS A 36 2.07 -9.10 1.59
N ALA A 37 3.01 -9.29 0.65
CA ALA A 37 4.42 -8.96 0.88
C ALA A 37 4.67 -7.45 0.98
N ILE A 38 3.77 -6.62 0.44
CA ILE A 38 3.85 -5.16 0.54
C ILE A 38 3.06 -4.58 1.73
N ALA A 39 2.18 -5.37 2.35
CA ALA A 39 1.35 -4.91 3.47
C ALA A 39 2.16 -4.35 4.67
N PRO A 40 3.36 -4.86 5.02
CA PRO A 40 4.15 -4.34 6.13
C PRO A 40 4.64 -2.89 5.96
N ILE A 41 4.52 -2.29 4.77
CA ILE A 41 4.87 -0.87 4.54
C ILE A 41 3.86 0.08 5.19
N ALA A 42 2.60 -0.36 5.34
CA ALA A 42 1.52 0.42 5.89
C ALA A 42 1.59 0.52 7.42
N ASP A 43 1.11 1.63 7.97
CA ASP A 43 1.06 1.83 9.43
C ASP A 43 -0.02 0.97 10.09
N ARG A 44 -1.07 0.63 9.34
CA ARG A 44 -2.16 -0.27 9.75
C ARG A 44 -2.52 -1.19 8.60
N ILE A 45 -2.81 -2.45 8.93
CA ILE A 45 -3.25 -3.46 7.97
C ILE A 45 -4.67 -3.88 8.33
N ILE A 46 -5.57 -3.78 7.35
CA ILE A 46 -6.97 -4.23 7.46
C ILE A 46 -7.14 -5.35 6.44
N THR A 47 -7.53 -6.53 6.91
CA THR A 47 -7.87 -7.66 6.03
C THR A 47 -9.37 -7.67 5.84
N MET A 48 -9.85 -7.97 4.63
CA MET A 48 -11.28 -8.07 4.34
C MET A 48 -11.56 -9.41 3.66
N LYS A 49 -12.61 -10.11 4.11
CA LYS A 49 -13.08 -11.37 3.53
C LYS A 49 -14.60 -11.37 3.45
N SER A 50 -15.14 -11.66 2.26
CA SER A 50 -16.60 -11.74 2.03
C SER A 50 -17.37 -10.50 2.51
N GLY A 51 -16.81 -9.31 2.27
CA GLY A 51 -17.42 -8.03 2.66
C GLY A 51 -17.34 -7.69 4.16
N LYS A 52 -16.56 -8.45 4.95
CA LYS A 52 -16.32 -8.21 6.37
C LYS A 52 -14.84 -7.98 6.64
N ILE A 53 -14.54 -7.07 7.56
CA ILE A 53 -13.19 -6.84 8.11
C ILE A 53 -12.88 -7.92 9.13
#